data_AF-A0A920E803-F1
#
_entry.id   AF-A0A920E803-F1
#
_cell.length_a   1.000
_cell.length_b   1.000
_cell.length_c   1.000
_cell.angle_alpha   90.00
_cell.angle_beta   90.00
_cell.angle_gamma   90.00
#
_symmetry.space_group_name_H-M   'P 1'
#
loop_
_entity.id
_entity.type
_entity.pdbx_description
1 polymer ?
#
loop_
_entity_poly.entity_id
_entity_poly.type
_entity_poly.pdbx_seq_one_letter_code
_entity_poly.pdbx_strand_id
1 'polypeptide(L)'
;MIDLKLPVFLVTLFVMSGCAEQSCTGSCQVSVESDHQMYRYRLDGGNGILEKREVSGGSWNAASEKPVLDGFEVASALGINDKILVSHCDVSGNRRMLKFDPQDESWSATHFQTGGCL
;
A
#
# COMPACT_ATOMS: atom_id res chain seq x y z
N MET A 1 9.09 -6.10 -49.20
CA MET A 1 8.18 -6.97 -48.41
C MET A 1 9.02 -8.15 -47.97
N ILE A 2 9.31 -8.39 -46.69
CA ILE A 2 8.40 -8.42 -45.54
C ILE A 2 9.11 -7.77 -44.34
N ASP A 3 8.38 -6.87 -43.70
CA ASP A 3 8.69 -6.20 -42.43
C ASP A 3 8.31 -7.18 -41.31
N LEU A 4 9.28 -7.66 -40.52
CA LEU A 4 9.02 -8.61 -39.44
C LEU A 4 9.33 -7.97 -38.08
N LYS A 5 8.24 -7.56 -37.45
CA LYS A 5 8.05 -6.94 -36.13
C LYS A 5 8.82 -7.60 -35.00
N LEU A 6 9.37 -6.75 -34.12
CA LEU A 6 9.79 -7.11 -32.76
C LEU A 6 8.66 -7.86 -32.01
N PRO A 7 8.97 -8.94 -31.28
CA PRO A 7 8.19 -9.29 -30.11
C PRO A 7 8.69 -8.44 -28.93
N VAL A 8 7.84 -7.49 -28.53
CA VAL A 8 7.88 -6.86 -27.21
C VAL A 8 7.88 -7.97 -26.17
N PHE A 9 9.00 -8.10 -25.44
CA PHE A 9 9.08 -8.95 -24.26
C PHE A 9 8.10 -8.40 -23.23
N LEU A 10 6.90 -8.98 -23.19
CA LEU A 10 5.93 -8.77 -22.13
C LEU A 10 6.51 -9.44 -20.88
N VAL A 11 7.23 -8.67 -20.06
CA VAL A 11 7.63 -9.11 -18.73
C VAL A 11 6.36 -9.13 -17.88
N THR A 12 5.64 -10.26 -17.90
CA THR A 12 4.61 -10.57 -16.92
C THR A 12 5.28 -10.80 -15.58
N LEU A 13 5.42 -9.72 -14.81
CA LEU A 13 5.86 -9.77 -13.43
C LEU A 13 4.72 -10.39 -12.60
N PHE A 14 4.69 -11.72 -12.53
CA PHE A 14 3.93 -12.44 -11.51
C PHE A 14 4.61 -12.15 -10.16
N VAL A 15 4.06 -11.20 -9.40
CA VAL A 15 4.46 -10.98 -8.02
C VAL A 15 3.83 -12.11 -7.20
N MET A 16 4.66 -13.09 -6.87
CA MET A 16 4.38 -14.13 -5.88
C MET A 16 3.80 -13.49 -4.62
N SER A 17 2.77 -14.13 -4.05
CA SER A 17 2.11 -13.80 -2.79
C SER A 17 3.07 -13.98 -1.59
N GLY A 18 4.05 -13.09 -1.48
CA GLY A 18 4.88 -12.88 -0.31
C GLY A 18 4.61 -11.48 0.22
N CYS A 19 4.50 -11.35 1.54
CA CYS A 19 4.40 -10.08 2.25
C CYS A 19 5.65 -9.22 1.94
N ALA A 20 5.64 -8.47 0.84
CA ALA A 20 6.72 -7.57 0.48
C ALA A 20 6.43 -6.20 1.09
N GLU A 21 7.15 -5.86 2.16
CA GLU A 21 7.16 -4.49 2.68
C GLU A 21 7.80 -3.61 1.60
N GLN A 22 7.04 -2.66 1.07
CA GLN A 22 7.54 -1.74 0.06
C GLN A 22 7.99 -0.45 0.72
N SER A 23 9.26 -0.09 0.57
CA SER A 23 9.78 1.23 0.95
C SER A 23 9.09 2.31 0.10
N CYS A 24 8.60 3.36 0.76
CA CYS A 24 7.82 4.43 0.16
C CYS A 24 8.68 5.67 -0.17
N THR A 25 9.90 5.47 -0.67
CA THR A 25 10.81 6.56 -1.08
C THR A 25 10.32 7.16 -2.40
N GLY A 26 9.35 8.08 -2.33
CA GLY A 26 8.73 8.75 -3.47
C GLY A 26 7.39 8.15 -3.90
N SER A 27 7.30 6.82 -4.06
CA SER A 27 6.03 6.14 -4.34
C SER A 27 5.99 4.74 -3.75
N CYS A 28 4.79 4.32 -3.34
CA CYS A 28 4.51 2.94 -2.99
C CYS A 28 3.03 2.64 -3.23
N GLN A 29 2.73 1.38 -3.47
CA GLN A 29 1.38 0.87 -3.65
C GLN A 29 1.30 -0.56 -3.11
N VAL A 30 0.27 -0.82 -2.31
CA VAL A 30 -0.06 -2.15 -1.86
C VAL A 30 -1.55 -2.42 -2.00
N SER A 31 -1.91 -3.64 -2.34
CA SER A 31 -3.29 -4.06 -2.51
C SER A 31 -3.57 -5.30 -1.68
N VAL A 32 -4.79 -5.37 -1.15
CA VAL A 32 -5.32 -6.54 -0.45
C VAL A 32 -6.74 -6.82 -0.96
N GLU A 33 -7.14 -8.08 -0.91
CA GLU A 33 -8.49 -8.51 -1.22
C GLU A 33 -9.18 -8.90 0.08
N SER A 34 -10.42 -8.46 0.25
CA SER A 34 -11.30 -8.85 1.36
C SER A 34 -12.71 -9.03 0.81
N ASP A 35 -13.25 -10.24 0.95
CA ASP A 35 -14.52 -10.64 0.37
C ASP A 35 -14.60 -10.35 -1.15
N HIS A 36 -15.53 -9.47 -1.56
CA HIS A 36 -15.72 -9.10 -2.95
C HIS A 36 -15.06 -7.75 -3.30
N GLN A 37 -14.27 -7.18 -2.38
CA GLN A 37 -13.60 -5.90 -2.54
C GLN A 37 -12.09 -6.05 -2.66
N MET A 38 -11.50 -5.29 -3.57
CA MET A 38 -10.08 -5.04 -3.64
C MET A 38 -9.79 -3.65 -3.08
N TYR A 39 -8.95 -3.60 -2.05
CA TYR A 39 -8.44 -2.37 -1.48
C TYR A 39 -7.04 -2.09 -1.98
N ARG A 40 -6.73 -0.82 -2.19
CA ARG A 40 -5.41 -0.36 -2.62
C ARG A 40 -5.02 0.88 -1.85
N TYR A 41 -3.88 0.80 -1.20
CA TYR A 41 -3.19 1.96 -0.66
C TYR A 41 -2.10 2.39 -1.64
N ARG A 42 -1.99 3.71 -1.89
CA ARG A 42 -0.91 4.29 -2.69
C ARG A 42 -0.43 5.60 -2.08
N LEU A 43 0.85 5.90 -2.26
CA LEU A 43 1.40 7.21 -1.92
C LEU A 43 1.26 8.15 -3.12
N ASP A 44 0.76 9.36 -2.86
CA ASP A 44 0.58 10.43 -3.84
C ASP A 44 1.01 11.77 -3.20
N GLY A 45 2.10 12.36 -3.68
CA GLY A 45 2.62 13.62 -3.15
C GLY A 45 2.97 13.59 -1.65
N GLY A 46 3.38 12.44 -1.12
CA GLY A 46 3.67 12.24 0.31
C GLY A 46 2.45 11.91 1.17
N ASN A 47 1.24 11.99 0.62
CA ASN A 47 0.00 11.61 1.29
C ASN A 47 -0.43 10.19 0.89
N GLY A 48 -0.90 9.44 1.87
CA GLY A 48 -1.44 8.10 1.64
C GLY A 48 -2.90 8.15 1.23
N ILE A 49 -3.22 7.63 0.05
CA ILE A 49 -4.59 7.51 -0.45
C ILE A 49 -5.02 6.05 -0.36
N LEU A 50 -6.18 5.79 0.22
CA LEU A 50 -6.83 4.48 0.24
C LEU A 50 -8.03 4.48 -0.71
N GLU A 51 -8.05 3.51 -1.60
CA GLU A 51 -9.08 3.32 -2.62
C GLU A 51 -9.63 1.89 -2.55
N LYS A 52 -10.87 1.70 -3.00
CA LYS A 52 -11.51 0.38 -3.13
C LYS A 52 -12.26 0.22 -4.45
N ARG A 53 -12.44 -1.02 -4.88
CA ARG A 53 -13.29 -1.42 -6.00
C ARG A 53 -13.77 -2.86 -5.83
N GLU A 54 -14.80 -3.25 -6.57
CA GLU A 54 -15.19 -4.66 -6.69
C GLU A 54 -14.06 -5.48 -7.33
N VAL A 55 -13.86 -6.71 -6.84
CA VAL A 55 -12.92 -7.68 -7.43
C VAL A 55 -13.33 -8.03 -8.87
N SER A 56 -14.64 -8.02 -9.14
CA SER A 56 -15.21 -8.22 -10.49
C SER A 56 -14.85 -7.11 -11.49
N GLY A 57 -14.33 -5.97 -11.01
CA GLY A 57 -13.88 -4.85 -11.83
C GLY A 57 -14.57 -3.53 -11.49
N GLY A 58 -14.39 -2.53 -12.37
CA GLY A 58 -14.95 -1.19 -12.18
C GLY A 58 -13.93 -0.14 -11.74
N SER A 59 -14.44 1.06 -11.49
CA SER A 59 -13.64 2.23 -11.10
C SER A 59 -13.20 2.17 -9.65
N TRP A 60 -12.02 2.75 -9.38
CA TRP A 60 -11.56 2.98 -8.01
C TRP A 60 -12.35 4.12 -7.38
N ASN A 61 -12.79 3.91 -6.14
CA ASN A 61 -13.45 4.91 -5.32
C ASN A 61 -12.64 5.17 -4.05
N ALA A 62 -12.77 6.35 -3.46
CA ALA A 62 -12.19 6.63 -2.15
C ALA A 62 -12.75 5.66 -1.10
N ALA A 63 -11.88 5.18 -0.22
CA ALA A 63 -12.24 4.40 0.96
C ALA A 63 -12.02 5.23 2.24
N SER A 64 -11.94 4.56 3.39
CA SER A 64 -11.68 5.19 4.69
C SER A 64 -10.40 6.04 4.68
N GLU A 65 -10.53 7.30 5.09
CA GLU A 65 -9.41 8.25 5.10
C GLU A 65 -8.35 7.83 6.13
N LYS A 66 -7.09 7.80 5.71
CA LYS A 66 -5.97 7.48 6.60
C LYS A 66 -5.76 8.62 7.59
N PRO A 67 -5.70 8.36 8.90
CA PRO A 67 -5.30 9.35 9.89
C PRO A 67 -3.95 10.01 9.55
N VAL A 68 -3.87 11.32 9.79
CA VAL A 68 -2.62 12.09 9.71
C VAL A 68 -1.84 11.91 11.01
N LEU A 69 -0.54 11.70 10.89
CA LEU A 69 0.38 11.61 12.03
C LEU A 69 1.35 12.78 11.95
N ASP A 70 1.09 13.84 12.73
CA ASP A 70 1.89 15.05 12.69
C ASP A 70 3.36 14.78 13.02
N GLY A 71 4.24 15.28 12.16
CA GLY A 71 5.69 15.08 12.27
C GLY A 71 6.20 13.72 11.77
N PHE A 72 5.33 12.85 11.24
CA PHE A 72 5.72 11.56 10.68
C PHE A 72 5.41 11.49 9.18
N GLU A 73 6.35 10.97 8.39
CA GLU A 73 6.22 10.72 6.96
C GLU A 73 6.02 9.23 6.69
N VAL A 74 5.32 8.87 5.61
CA VAL A 74 5.13 7.47 5.22
C VAL A 74 6.46 6.89 4.74
N ALA A 75 6.91 5.80 5.37
CA ALA A 75 8.17 5.15 5.06
C ALA A 75 8.02 3.80 4.39
N SER A 76 6.97 3.05 4.71
CA SER A 76 6.68 1.79 4.03
C SER A 76 5.20 1.42 4.10
N ALA A 77 4.76 0.57 3.17
CA ALA A 77 3.44 -0.04 3.19
C ALA A 77 3.54 -1.54 2.92
N LEU A 78 2.66 -2.31 3.57
CA LEU A 78 2.65 -3.77 3.51
C LEU A 78 1.21 -4.31 3.55
N GLY A 79 0.93 -5.33 2.75
CA GLY A 79 -0.30 -6.11 2.81
C GLY A 79 -0.04 -7.39 3.61
N ILE A 80 -0.81 -7.63 4.67
CA ILE A 80 -0.65 -8.79 5.54
C ILE A 80 -2.01 -9.28 6.03
N ASN A 81 -2.31 -10.56 5.82
CA ASN A 81 -3.54 -11.21 6.26
C ASN A 81 -4.79 -10.35 5.96
N ASP A 82 -5.04 -10.00 4.70
CA ASP A 82 -6.10 -9.07 4.25
C ASP A 82 -5.99 -7.60 4.71
N LYS A 83 -5.03 -7.24 5.56
CA LYS A 83 -4.89 -5.89 6.12
C LYS A 83 -3.79 -5.10 5.45
N ILE A 84 -3.89 -3.78 5.51
CA ILE A 84 -2.82 -2.88 5.06
C ILE A 84 -2.16 -2.26 6.28
N LEU A 85 -0.85 -2.45 6.40
CA LEU A 85 0.01 -1.77 7.36
C LEU A 85 0.75 -0.63 6.65
N VAL A 86 0.76 0.54 7.27
CA VAL A 86 1.51 1.71 6.82
C VAL A 86 2.44 2.15 7.94
N SER A 87 3.74 2.05 7.68
CA SER A 87 4.78 2.53 8.56
C SER A 87 5.05 4.01 8.31
N HIS A 88 5.26 4.75 9.38
CA HIS A 88 5.61 6.16 9.35
C HIS A 88 6.82 6.43 10.23
N CYS A 89 7.60 7.44 9.85
CA CYS A 89 8.87 7.77 10.48
C CYS A 89 8.98 9.27 10.70
N ASP A 90 9.51 9.69 11.84
CA ASP A 90 9.89 11.10 12.05
C ASP A 90 11.40 11.32 11.83
N VAL A 91 11.80 12.59 11.84
CA VAL A 91 13.21 13.01 11.64
C VAL A 91 14.17 12.53 12.72
N SER A 92 13.65 12.09 13.88
CA SER A 92 14.45 11.51 14.97
C SER A 92 14.58 10.00 14.83
N GLY A 93 14.00 9.43 13.76
CA GLY A 93 13.96 8.00 13.50
C GLY A 93 12.87 7.28 14.28
N ASN A 94 11.94 7.96 14.98
CA ASN A 94 10.86 7.25 15.66
C ASN A 94 9.90 6.63 14.64
N ARG A 95 9.44 5.41 14.90
CA ARG A 95 8.52 4.67 14.02
C ARG A 95 7.12 4.60 14.63
N ARG A 96 6.10 4.81 13.81
CA ARG A 96 4.68 4.55 14.12
C ARG A 96 4.02 3.75 13.00
N MET A 97 3.00 2.98 13.33
CA MET A 97 2.30 2.17 12.35
C MET A 97 0.78 2.36 12.44
N LEU A 98 0.16 2.48 11.28
CA LEU A 98 -1.29 2.43 11.12
C LEU A 98 -1.68 1.14 10.42
N LYS A 99 -2.75 0.52 10.88
CA LYS A 99 -3.36 -0.66 10.28
C LYS A 99 -4.75 -0.32 9.77
N PHE A 100 -4.99 -0.58 8.49
CA PHE A 100 -6.33 -0.60 7.91
C PHE A 100 -6.90 -2.01 7.95
N ASP A 101 -8.11 -2.14 8.50
CA ASP A 101 -8.87 -3.38 8.52
C ASP A 101 -10.05 -3.29 7.55
N PRO A 102 -10.06 -4.06 6.44
CA PRO A 102 -11.15 -4.01 5.48
C PRO A 102 -12.50 -4.47 6.02
N GLN A 103 -12.54 -5.32 7.06
CA GLN A 103 -13.80 -5.84 7.60
C GLN A 103 -14.65 -4.73 8.23
N ASP A 104 -14.01 -3.80 8.92
CA ASP A 104 -14.66 -2.69 9.60
C ASP A 104 -14.45 -1.34 8.87
N GLU A 105 -13.77 -1.37 7.72
CA GLU A 105 -13.29 -0.19 6.98
C GLU A 105 -12.64 0.87 7.89
N SER A 106 -11.80 0.43 8.83
CA SER A 106 -11.29 1.30 9.91
C SER A 106 -9.77 1.32 10.00
N TRP A 107 -9.25 2.43 10.51
CA TRP A 107 -7.84 2.61 10.82
C TRP A 107 -7.60 2.50 12.32
N SER A 108 -6.53 1.80 12.70
CA SER A 108 -6.09 1.68 14.09
C SER A 108 -4.58 1.90 14.19
N ALA A 109 -4.15 2.53 15.29
CA ALA A 109 -2.74 2.59 15.64
C ALA A 109 -2.29 1.21 16.15
N THR A 110 -1.13 0.76 15.71
CA THR A 110 -0.49 -0.43 16.27
C THR A 110 0.89 -0.07 16.83
N HIS A 111 1.22 -0.63 17.98
CA HIS A 111 2.52 -0.45 18.61
C HIS A 111 3.44 -1.59 18.17
N PHE A 112 4.34 -1.31 17.24
CA PHE A 112 5.51 -2.13 16.99
C PHE A 112 6.76 -1.31 17.27
N GLN A 113 7.57 -1.79 18.23
CA GLN A 113 8.83 -1.18 18.60
C GLN A 113 9.93 -1.89 17.81
N THR A 114 10.28 -1.35 16.64
CA THR A 114 11.49 -1.75 15.91
C THR A 114 12.47 -0.58 15.97
N GLY A 115 13.77 -0.89 16.08
CA GLY A 115 14.84 0.10 16.25
C GLY A 115 14.90 1.10 15.11
N GLY A 116 14.20 2.21 15.29
CA GLY A 116 14.13 3.34 14.38
C GLY A 116 13.64 3.04 12.96
N CYS A 117 13.46 4.11 12.20
CA CYS A 117 13.53 4.07 10.74
C CYS A 117 14.97 4.39 10.38
N LEU A 118 15.67 3.42 9.78
CA LEU A 118 17.10 3.50 9.49
C LEU A 118 17.52 4.83 8.87
#